data_AF-A0A537PIG6-F1
#
_entry.id   AF-A0A537PIG6-F1
#
_cell.length_a   1.000
_cell.length_b   1.000
_cell.length_c   1.000
_cell.angle_alpha   90.00
_cell.angle_beta   90.00
_cell.angle_gamma   90.00
#
_symmetry.space_group_name_H-M   'P 1'
#
loop_
_entity.id
_entity.type
_entity.pdbx_description
1 polymer ?
#
loop_
_entity_poly.entity_id
_entity_poly.type
_entity_poly.pdbx_seq_one_letter_code
_entity_poly.pdbx_strand_id
1 'polypeptide(L)' 'MARERRLGAREVEEIFSAFAEAMRELPPDVEAGWLDAQGDLRLAPDIARKLRTARRVRQLLQELRQRQRES' A
#
# COMPACT_ATOMS: atom_id res chain seq x y z
N MET A 1 4.04 -0.92 21.22
CA MET A 1 3.34 0.12 20.45
C MET A 1 4.24 0.54 19.31
N ALA A 2 3.84 0.32 18.06
CA ALA A 2 4.64 0.72 16.91
C ALA A 2 4.70 2.25 16.89
N ARG A 3 5.89 2.82 17.10
CA ARG A 3 6.10 4.27 17.07
C ARG A 3 5.74 4.75 15.66
N GLU A 4 4.70 5.57 15.52
CA GLU A 4 4.33 6.17 14.25
C GLU A 4 5.52 6.97 13.74
N ARG A 5 6.17 6.45 12.70
CA ARG A 5 7.28 7.11 12.03
C ARG A 5 6.68 8.12 11.07
N ARG A 6 6.98 9.41 11.27
CA ARG A 6 6.67 10.45 10.28
C ARG A 6 7.46 10.17 9.01
N LEU A 7 6.76 10.13 7.88
CA LEU A 7 7.36 9.96 6.55
C LEU A 7 7.96 11.30 6.09
N GLY A 8 9.12 11.24 5.43
CA GLY A 8 9.67 12.41 4.73
C GLY A 8 8.93 12.69 3.42
N ALA A 9 9.03 13.92 2.89
CA ALA A 9 8.32 14.34 1.68
C ALA A 9 8.55 13.40 0.48
N ARG A 10 9.78 12.93 0.27
CA ARG A 10 10.14 11.99 -0.79
C ARG A 10 9.52 10.60 -0.60
N GLU A 11 9.46 10.10 0.64
CA GLU A 11 8.82 8.81 0.94
C GLU A 11 7.30 8.90 0.69
N VAL A 12 6.68 10.04 0.99
CA VAL A 12 5.27 10.31 0.69
C VAL A 12 5.02 10.35 -0.82
N GLU A 13 5.86 11.07 -1.57
CA GLU A 13 5.77 11.15 -3.04
C GLU A 13 5.88 9.78 -3.71
N GLU A 14 6.81 8.94 -3.28
CA GLU A 14 6.97 7.56 -3.79
C GLU A 14 5.73 6.70 -3.52
N ILE A 15 5.14 6.81 -2.32
CA ILE A 15 3.91 6.09 -1.96
C ILE A 15 2.73 6.57 -2.80
N PHE A 16 2.55 7.89 -2.94
CA PHE A 16 1.47 8.45 -3.75
C PHE A 16 1.62 8.13 -5.23
N SER A 17 2.84 8.10 -5.76
CA SER A 17 3.11 7.73 -7.15
C SER A 17 2.75 6.27 -7.42
N ALA A 18 3.20 5.35 -6.56
CA ALA A 18 2.86 3.94 -6.67
C ALA A 18 1.35 3.69 -6.50
N PHE A 19 0.70 4.44 -5.60
CA PHE A 19 -0.75 4.38 -5.43
C PHE A 19 -1.48 4.89 -6.68
N ALA A 20 -1.07 6.04 -7.23
CA ALA A 20 -1.66 6.63 -8.43
C ALA A 20 -1.48 5.75 -9.67
N GLU A 21 -0.38 5.00 -9.76
CA GLU A 21 -0.16 4.01 -10.82
C GLU A 21 -1.13 2.84 -10.68
N ALA A 22 -1.25 2.25 -9.49
CA ALA A 22 -2.22 1.18 -9.23
C ALA A 22 -3.68 1.63 -9.47
N MET A 23 -3.97 2.90 -9.20
CA MET A 23 -5.28 3.52 -9.44
C MET A 23 -5.64 3.66 -10.92
N ARG A 24 -4.67 3.89 -11.80
CA ARG A 24 -4.92 4.03 -13.25
C ARG A 24 -5.38 2.73 -13.91
N GLU A 25 -5.02 1.61 -13.31
CA GLU A 25 -5.38 0.28 -13.81
C GLU A 25 -6.77 -0.18 -13.32
N LEU A 26 -7.37 0.55 -12.39
CA LEU A 26 -8.71 0.24 -11.91
C LEU A 26 -9.77 0.71 -12.91
N PRO A 27 -10.84 -0.09 -13.12
CA PRO A 27 -12.02 0.36 -13.85
C PRO A 27 -12.58 1.68 -13.29
N PRO A 28 -13.14 2.55 -14.14
CA PRO A 28 -13.59 3.90 -13.75
C PRO A 28 -14.74 3.92 -12.73
N ASP A 29 -15.42 2.79 -12.53
CA ASP A 29 -16.51 2.56 -11.59
C ASP A 29 -16.05 2.04 -10.21
N VAL A 30 -14.74 1.87 -10.00
CA VAL A 30 -14.20 1.42 -8.71
C VAL A 30 -13.96 2.62 -7.79
N GLU A 31 -14.76 2.73 -6.73
CA GLU A 31 -14.39 3.55 -5.57
C GLU A 31 -13.12 2.97 -4.95
N ALA A 32 -12.03 3.72 -5.00
CA ALA A 32 -10.78 3.26 -4.43
C ALA A 32 -10.35 3.99 -3.16
N GLY A 33 -10.95 5.14 -2.91
CA GLY A 33 -10.68 5.94 -1.73
C GLY A 33 -11.33 7.30 -1.80
N TRP A 34 -11.28 8.00 -0.67
CA TRP A 34 -11.77 9.35 -0.49
C TRP A 34 -10.83 10.08 0.48
N LEU A 35 -10.83 11.41 0.44
CA LEU A 35 -10.27 12.21 1.52
C LEU A 35 -11.35 12.38 2.59
N ASP A 36 -11.02 12.12 3.85
CA ASP A 36 -11.93 12.42 4.94
C ASP A 36 -11.97 13.93 5.27
N ALA A 37 -12.77 14.32 6.26
CA ALA A 37 -12.97 15.73 6.62
C ALA A 37 -11.69 16.42 7.11
N GLN A 38 -10.65 15.66 7.42
CA GLN A 38 -9.34 16.13 7.89
C GLN A 38 -8.33 16.19 6.76
N GLY A 39 -8.70 15.74 5.55
CA GLY A 39 -7.80 15.63 4.41
C GLY A 39 -6.96 14.36 4.42
N ASP A 40 -7.26 13.40 5.30
CA ASP A 40 -6.56 12.12 5.32
C ASP A 40 -7.10 11.20 4.22
N LEU A 41 -6.19 10.58 3.47
CA LEU A 41 -6.56 9.60 2.45
C LEU A 41 -7.08 8.31 3.10
N ARG A 42 -8.37 8.03 2.89
CA ARG A 42 -9.04 6.78 3.22
C ARG A 42 -9.15 5.94 1.97
N LEU A 43 -8.88 4.66 2.10
CA LEU A 43 -9.05 3.70 1.01
C LEU A 43 -10.38 2.98 1.15
N ALA A 44 -11.00 2.66 0.03
CA ALA A 44 -12.16 1.79 0.01
C ALA A 44 -11.84 0.44 0.65
N PRO A 45 -12.76 -0.17 1.42
CA PRO A 45 -12.46 -1.37 2.20
C PRO A 45 -11.90 -2.54 1.37
N ASP A 46 -12.36 -2.69 0.13
CA ASP A 46 -11.91 -3.72 -0.80
C ASP A 46 -10.50 -3.42 -1.33
N ILE A 47 -10.20 -2.17 -1.70
CA ILE A 47 -8.85 -1.73 -2.11
C ILE A 47 -7.87 -1.87 -0.95
N ALA A 48 -8.25 -1.44 0.25
CA ALA A 48 -7.45 -1.61 1.45
C ALA A 48 -7.14 -3.10 1.70
N ARG A 49 -8.10 -4.00 1.44
CA ARG A 49 -7.91 -5.46 1.55
C ARG A 49 -6.93 -5.97 0.49
N LYS A 50 -7.11 -5.59 -0.79
CA LYS A 50 -6.23 -6.00 -1.89
C LYS A 50 -4.78 -5.58 -1.65
N LEU A 51 -4.55 -4.33 -1.24
CA LEU A 51 -3.21 -3.82 -0.93
C LEU A 51 -2.57 -4.53 0.26
N ARG A 52 -3.33 -4.81 1.33
CA ARG A 52 -2.85 -5.62 2.46
C ARG A 52 -2.44 -7.03 2.02
N THR A 53 -3.23 -7.67 1.17
CA THR A 53 -2.91 -8.99 0.62
C THR A 53 -1.64 -8.95 -0.23
N ALA A 54 -1.52 -7.99 -1.15
CA ALA A 54 -0.33 -7.84 -1.99
C ALA A 54 0.94 -7.62 -1.15
N ARG A 55 0.87 -6.76 -0.12
CA ARG A 55 1.96 -6.55 0.83
C ARG A 55 2.35 -7.85 1.55
N ARG A 56 1.35 -8.62 2.00
CA ARG A 56 1.59 -9.90 2.68
C ARG A 56 2.26 -10.92 1.75
N VAL A 57 1.80 -11.03 0.50
CA VAL A 57 2.41 -11.89 -0.52
C VAL A 57 3.87 -11.51 -0.75
N ARG A 58 4.16 -10.21 -0.90
CA ARG A 58 5.55 -9.74 -1.06
C ARG A 58 6.44 -10.12 0.11
N GLN A 59 5.95 -9.97 1.35
CA GLN A 59 6.69 -10.38 2.56
C GLN A 59 6.98 -11.89 2.55
N LEU A 60 5.96 -12.71 2.26
CA LEU A 60 6.13 -14.16 2.19
C LEU A 60 7.16 -14.57 1.13
N LEU A 61 7.14 -13.95 -0.06
CA LEU A 61 8.13 -14.20 -1.11
C LEU A 61 9.55 -13.76 -0.71
N GLN A 62 9.69 -12.73 0.12
CA GLN A 62 11.00 -12.34 0.67
C GLN A 62 11.48 -13.36 1.69
N GLU A 63 10.62 -13.79 2.62
CA GLU A 63 10.94 -14.82 3.62
C GLU A 63 11.34 -16.14 2.96
N LEU A 64 10.62 -16.58 1.92
CA LEU A 64 10.94 -17.81 1.19
C LEU A 64 12.31 -17.74 0.52
N ARG A 65 12.63 -16.62 -0.14
CA ARG A 65 13.94 -16.41 -0.76
C ARG A 65 15.06 -16.34 0.28
N GLN A 66 14.79 -15.80 1.46
CA GLN A 66 15.78 -15.76 2.55
C GLN A 66 16.07 -17.17 3.07
N ARG A 67 15.03 -17.98 3.33
CA ARG A 67 15.20 -19.37 3.77
C ARG A 67 16.00 -20.21 2.77
N GLN A 68 15.79 -19.99 1.47
CA GLN A 68 16.55 -20.65 0.40
C GLN A 68 18.04 -20.26 0.37
N ARG A 69 18.41 -19.08 0.87
CA ARG A 69 19.80 -18.63 0.95
C ARG A 69 20.52 -19.11 2.21
N GLU A 70 19.77 -19.43 3.25
CA GLU A 70 20.26 -19.89 4.56
C GLU A 70 20.32 -21.44 4.65
N SER A 71 19.85 -22.14 3.63
CA SER A 71 19.90 -23.62 3.49
C SER A 71 20.98 -24.03 2.50
#